data_AF-A0A7D7ZNQ7-F1
#
_entry.id   AF-A0A7D7ZNQ7-F1
#
_cell.length_a   1.000
_cell.length_b   1.000
_cell.length_c   1.000
_cell.angle_alpha   90.00
_cell.angle_beta   90.00
_cell.angle_gamma   90.00
#
_symmetry.space_group_name_H-M   'P 1'
#
loop_
_entity.id
_entity.type
_entity.pdbx_description
1 polymer ?
#
loop_
_entity_poly.entity_id
_entity_poly.type
_entity_poly.pdbx_seq_one_letter_code
_entity_poly.pdbx_strand_id
1 'polypeptide(L)'
;MKSKKTLLITLLVIIISSLPLKGQSNDTEAAIYNIGFSAVFSTVGAIINKKPNEPLGKVIKKSLWQGALGGYITFESKRILREAQQQEKWEYFWVAKLVNAAGTSIKENASMNRDLWVKWHINIGFNRIEFNTIDKFSVSYKVMPVSLIYTADAFFRYDFNLQNSLRTGEFIFNTPLINDKENIDIEASTYPGYIVFENEFKNDIKLVSHEIIHQYQNNDFTIFNTYYQKPLIKWSDKNKTINWLNRYIYPEFHYFILRPTYLIEENTANSYYDNFFEHEAGYYSNTID
;
A
#
# COMPACT_ATOMS: atom_id res chain seq x y z
N MET A 1 24.53 -33.12 3.01
CA MET A 1 24.55 -31.77 3.64
C MET A 1 23.45 -30.81 3.18
N LYS A 2 22.96 -30.88 1.92
CA LYS A 2 21.85 -30.00 1.45
C LYS A 2 20.49 -30.28 2.09
N SER A 3 20.13 -31.56 2.33
CA SER A 3 18.80 -31.91 2.87
C SER A 3 18.56 -31.44 4.31
N LYS A 4 19.60 -31.40 5.15
CA LYS A 4 19.50 -30.92 6.53
C LYS A 4 19.20 -29.42 6.61
N LYS A 5 19.67 -28.63 5.65
CA LYS A 5 19.38 -27.18 5.57
C LYS A 5 17.95 -26.92 5.09
N THR A 6 17.49 -27.66 4.09
CA THR A 6 16.10 -27.57 3.63
C THR A 6 15.13 -27.99 4.72
N LEU A 7 15.42 -29.09 5.43
CA LEU A 7 14.62 -29.56 6.56
C LEU A 7 14.56 -28.51 7.68
N LEU A 8 15.68 -27.87 8.02
CA LEU A 8 15.74 -26.84 9.06
C LEU A 8 14.92 -25.60 8.67
N ILE A 9 14.98 -25.17 7.40
CA ILE A 9 14.21 -24.02 6.90
C ILE A 9 12.71 -24.36 6.88
N THR A 10 12.34 -25.56 6.42
CA THR A 10 10.94 -26.01 6.44
C THR A 10 10.42 -26.14 7.87
N LEU A 11 11.22 -26.66 8.81
CA LEU A 11 10.86 -26.69 10.23
C LEU A 11 10.71 -25.27 10.81
N LEU A 12 11.59 -24.34 10.45
CA LEU A 12 11.49 -22.95 10.90
C LEU A 12 10.20 -22.28 10.38
N VAL A 13 9.84 -22.50 9.12
CA VAL A 13 8.58 -22.00 8.54
C VAL A 13 7.38 -22.61 9.26
N ILE A 14 7.40 -23.93 9.54
CA ILE A 14 6.32 -24.62 10.26
C ILE A 14 6.20 -24.14 11.71
N ILE A 15 7.32 -23.91 12.40
CA ILE A 15 7.36 -23.40 13.78
C ILE A 15 6.82 -21.97 13.85
N ILE A 16 7.18 -21.11 12.89
CA ILE A 16 6.65 -19.75 12.81
C ILE A 16 5.14 -19.76 12.52
N SER A 17 4.65 -20.71 11.72
CA SER A 17 3.22 -20.82 11.39
C SER A 17 2.36 -21.55 12.44
N SER A 18 2.94 -22.09 13.51
CA SER A 18 2.23 -22.94 14.49
C SER A 18 2.24 -22.40 15.93
N LEU A 19 2.81 -21.22 16.17
CA LEU A 19 2.73 -20.56 17.47
C LEU A 19 1.51 -19.63 17.51
N PRO A 20 0.46 -19.93 18.31
CA PRO A 20 -0.54 -18.93 18.63
C PRO A 20 0.10 -17.91 19.57
N LEU A 21 0.71 -16.88 19.00
CA LEU A 21 1.13 -15.70 19.74
C LEU A 21 -0.15 -14.96 20.13
N LYS A 22 -0.54 -15.07 21.39
CA LYS A 22 -1.52 -14.15 21.98
C LYS A 22 -0.87 -12.77 21.97
N GLY A 23 -1.19 -12.00 20.93
CA GLY A 23 -0.52 -10.76 20.54
C GLY A 23 -0.60 -9.70 21.62
N GLN A 24 0.55 -9.32 22.15
CA GLN A 24 0.78 -7.92 22.49
C GLN A 24 1.28 -7.28 21.20
N SER A 25 0.43 -6.50 20.52
CA SER A 25 0.78 -5.75 19.32
C SER A 25 2.01 -4.88 19.61
N ASN A 26 3.16 -5.26 19.08
CA ASN A 26 4.40 -4.52 19.28
C ASN A 26 5.10 -4.23 17.95
N ASP A 27 5.91 -3.18 17.94
CA ASP A 27 6.59 -2.67 16.74
C ASP A 27 7.39 -3.76 16.02
N THR A 28 7.88 -4.79 16.73
CA THR A 28 8.66 -5.87 16.13
C THR A 28 7.80 -6.75 15.23
N GLU A 29 6.62 -7.15 15.68
CA GLU A 29 5.70 -7.98 14.89
C GLU A 29 5.24 -7.24 13.64
N ALA A 30 4.79 -5.98 13.81
CA ALA A 30 4.34 -5.15 12.70
C ALA A 30 5.47 -4.85 11.70
N ALA A 31 6.71 -4.66 12.18
CA ALA A 31 7.89 -4.52 11.31
C ALA A 31 8.19 -5.82 10.55
N ILE A 32 8.20 -6.97 11.22
CA ILE A 32 8.44 -8.28 10.60
C ILE A 32 7.41 -8.54 9.51
N TYR A 33 6.14 -8.23 9.74
CA TYR A 33 5.10 -8.37 8.74
C TYR A 33 5.38 -7.50 7.51
N ASN A 34 5.55 -6.18 7.69
CA ASN A 34 5.75 -5.24 6.59
C ASN A 34 7.03 -5.55 5.79
N ILE A 35 8.12 -5.89 6.48
CA ILE A 35 9.41 -6.30 5.89
C ILE A 35 9.26 -7.63 5.15
N GLY A 36 8.68 -8.64 5.81
CA GLY A 36 8.54 -9.99 5.29
C GLY A 36 7.64 -10.05 4.05
N PHE A 37 6.44 -9.46 4.15
CA PHE A 37 5.51 -9.29 3.03
C PHE A 37 6.22 -8.65 1.84
N SER A 38 6.86 -7.49 2.06
CA SER A 38 7.50 -6.73 0.99
C SER A 38 8.68 -7.49 0.37
N ALA A 39 9.50 -8.17 1.18
CA ALA A 39 10.63 -8.97 0.69
C ALA A 39 10.19 -10.15 -0.18
N VAL A 40 9.16 -10.88 0.26
CA VAL A 40 8.66 -12.07 -0.44
C VAL A 40 7.98 -11.67 -1.75
N PHE A 41 7.01 -10.77 -1.71
CA PHE A 41 6.22 -10.45 -2.90
C PHE A 41 7.01 -9.61 -3.91
N SER A 42 7.90 -8.71 -3.48
CA SER A 42 8.85 -8.07 -4.41
C SER A 42 9.77 -9.10 -5.08
N THR A 43 10.16 -10.17 -4.38
CA THR A 43 10.99 -11.22 -4.98
C THR A 43 10.22 -12.04 -6.00
N VAL A 44 8.96 -12.38 -5.75
CA VAL A 44 8.10 -13.05 -6.72
C VAL A 44 7.98 -12.22 -8.01
N GLY A 45 7.66 -10.93 -7.88
CA GLY A 45 7.62 -10.04 -9.04
C GLY A 45 8.95 -9.92 -9.76
N ALA A 46 10.07 -9.86 -9.02
CA ALA A 46 11.40 -9.78 -9.63
C ALA A 46 11.72 -11.02 -10.46
N ILE A 47 11.32 -12.21 -9.99
CA ILE A 47 11.46 -13.47 -10.74
C ILE A 47 10.61 -13.43 -12.00
N ILE A 48 9.36 -12.94 -11.92
CA ILE A 48 8.49 -12.75 -13.08
C ILE A 48 9.13 -11.78 -14.09
N ASN A 49 9.70 -10.68 -13.61
CA ASN A 49 10.30 -9.61 -14.42
C ASN A 49 11.78 -9.83 -14.80
N LYS A 50 12.38 -10.94 -14.36
CA LYS A 50 13.77 -11.32 -14.63
C LYS A 50 14.11 -11.31 -16.13
N LYS A 51 15.33 -10.88 -16.46
CA LYS A 51 15.90 -10.96 -17.82
C LYS A 51 16.35 -12.41 -18.14
N PRO A 52 16.22 -12.92 -19.38
CA PRO A 52 16.53 -14.31 -19.72
C PRO A 52 17.91 -14.78 -19.24
N ASN A 53 18.96 -13.97 -19.45
CA ASN A 53 20.35 -14.33 -19.16
C ASN A 53 20.85 -13.93 -17.76
N GLU A 54 19.99 -13.39 -16.90
CA GLU A 54 20.38 -13.00 -15.55
C GLU A 54 20.39 -14.21 -14.60
N PRO A 55 21.36 -14.38 -13.69
CA PRO A 55 21.32 -15.48 -12.72
C PRO A 55 20.17 -15.32 -11.71
N LEU A 56 19.36 -16.37 -11.52
CA LEU A 56 18.19 -16.33 -10.62
C LEU A 56 18.57 -15.97 -9.17
N GLY A 57 19.66 -16.53 -8.64
CA GLY A 57 20.11 -16.22 -7.27
C GLY A 57 20.51 -14.75 -7.08
N LYS A 58 21.02 -14.08 -8.12
CA LYS A 58 21.33 -12.65 -8.08
C LYS A 58 20.05 -11.82 -8.00
N VAL A 59 19.03 -12.19 -8.79
CA VAL A 59 17.70 -11.54 -8.77
C VAL A 59 17.07 -11.69 -7.40
N ILE A 60 16.98 -12.92 -6.88
CA ILE A 60 16.39 -13.20 -5.56
C ILE A 60 17.09 -12.42 -4.46
N LYS A 61 18.43 -12.46 -4.40
CA LYS A 61 19.18 -11.73 -3.37
C LYS A 61 18.87 -10.24 -3.45
N LYS A 62 18.92 -9.65 -4.65
CA LYS A 62 18.67 -8.22 -4.87
C LYS A 62 17.26 -7.81 -4.44
N SER A 63 16.26 -8.51 -4.95
CA SER A 63 14.85 -8.19 -4.69
C SER A 63 14.47 -8.43 -3.23
N LEU A 64 15.05 -9.43 -2.57
CA LEU A 64 14.75 -9.73 -1.17
C LEU A 64 15.18 -8.58 -0.26
N TRP A 65 16.42 -8.09 -0.40
CA TRP A 65 16.90 -7.00 0.45
C TRP A 65 16.26 -5.66 0.08
N GLN A 66 16.03 -5.37 -1.21
CA GLN A 66 15.35 -4.13 -1.62
C GLN A 66 13.88 -4.14 -1.18
N GLY A 67 13.18 -5.27 -1.35
CA GLY A 67 11.82 -5.44 -0.85
C GLY A 67 11.74 -5.30 0.67
N ALA A 68 12.68 -5.90 1.41
CA ALA A 68 12.78 -5.75 2.87
C ALA A 68 12.99 -4.28 3.28
N LEU A 69 13.91 -3.57 2.62
CA LEU A 69 14.16 -2.15 2.88
C LEU A 69 12.92 -1.29 2.58
N GLY A 70 12.26 -1.53 1.45
CA GLY A 70 11.01 -0.86 1.12
C GLY A 70 9.92 -1.13 2.16
N GLY A 71 9.82 -2.37 2.65
CA GLY A 71 8.89 -2.75 3.73
C GLY A 71 9.18 -2.08 5.06
N TYR A 72 10.46 -1.95 5.42
CA TYR A 72 10.87 -1.21 6.61
C TYR A 72 10.52 0.28 6.50
N ILE A 73 10.75 0.89 5.33
CA ILE A 73 10.44 2.31 5.12
C ILE A 73 8.93 2.57 5.19
N THR A 74 8.08 1.70 4.62
CA THR A 74 6.62 1.86 4.77
C THR A 74 6.15 1.60 6.20
N PHE A 75 6.77 0.67 6.92
CA PHE A 75 6.53 0.50 8.35
C PHE A 75 6.82 1.79 9.13
N GLU A 76 7.97 2.43 8.91
CA GLU A 76 8.29 3.71 9.55
C GLU A 76 7.31 4.82 9.15
N SER A 77 6.78 4.82 7.93
CA SER A 77 5.73 5.78 7.54
C SER A 77 4.46 5.66 8.40
N LYS A 78 4.09 4.43 8.78
CA LYS A 78 2.94 4.16 9.66
C LYS A 78 3.26 4.57 11.11
N ARG A 79 4.49 4.37 11.57
CA ARG A 79 4.95 4.90 12.89
C ARG A 79 4.94 6.43 12.95
N ILE A 80 5.26 7.12 11.86
CA ILE A 80 5.17 8.58 11.81
C ILE A 80 3.72 9.05 11.96
N LEU A 81 2.73 8.32 11.40
CA LEU A 81 1.30 8.62 11.64
C LEU A 81 0.90 8.37 13.09
N ARG A 82 1.43 7.31 13.72
CA ARG A 82 1.25 7.10 15.16
C ARG A 82 1.79 8.28 15.98
N GLU A 83 2.96 8.78 15.63
CA GLU A 83 3.51 9.98 16.27
C GLU A 83 2.66 11.23 15.98
N ALA A 84 2.12 11.34 14.76
CA ALA A 84 1.26 12.45 14.36
C ALA A 84 0.01 12.54 15.24
N GLN A 85 -0.64 11.40 15.52
CA GLN A 85 -1.79 11.39 16.44
C GLN A 85 -1.38 11.61 17.90
N GLN A 86 -0.26 11.03 18.36
CA GLN A 86 0.17 11.18 19.76
C GLN A 86 0.56 12.62 20.09
N GLN A 87 1.11 13.35 19.13
CA GLN A 87 1.51 14.75 19.28
C GLN A 87 0.47 15.75 18.74
N GLU A 88 -0.63 15.27 18.16
CA GLU A 88 -1.63 16.09 17.45
C GLU A 88 -1.06 16.99 16.34
N LYS A 89 -0.10 16.47 15.56
CA LYS A 89 0.69 17.22 14.56
C LYS A 89 0.33 16.86 13.12
N TRP A 90 -0.42 17.75 12.47
CA TRP A 90 -0.82 17.60 11.07
C TRP A 90 0.36 17.63 10.08
N GLU A 91 1.45 18.30 10.41
CA GLU A 91 2.64 18.37 9.55
C GLU A 91 3.29 17.00 9.31
N TYR A 92 3.10 16.04 10.23
CA TYR A 92 3.68 14.71 10.11
C TYR A 92 2.97 13.84 9.05
N PHE A 93 1.75 14.19 8.62
CA PHE A 93 1.06 13.43 7.57
C PHE A 93 1.79 13.52 6.23
N TRP A 94 2.28 14.70 5.84
CA TRP A 94 3.09 14.84 4.64
C TRP A 94 4.43 14.10 4.74
N VAL A 95 5.06 14.14 5.92
CA VAL A 95 6.30 13.38 6.16
C VAL A 95 6.03 11.89 6.00
N ALA A 96 4.99 11.37 6.65
CA ALA A 96 4.56 9.99 6.49
C ALA A 96 4.27 9.64 5.03
N LYS A 97 3.57 10.51 4.28
CA LYS A 97 3.19 10.26 2.89
C LYS A 97 4.41 10.16 1.99
N LEU A 98 5.39 11.05 2.17
CA LEU A 98 6.65 11.02 1.43
C LEU A 98 7.49 9.78 1.77
N VAL A 99 7.53 9.39 3.04
CA VAL A 99 8.22 8.18 3.48
C VAL A 99 7.51 6.92 2.92
N ASN A 100 6.18 6.89 2.93
CA ASN A 100 5.40 5.79 2.35
C ASN A 100 5.63 5.68 0.83
N ALA A 101 5.56 6.81 0.12
CA ALA A 101 5.84 6.92 -1.31
C ALA A 101 7.26 6.43 -1.66
N ALA A 102 8.24 6.75 -0.81
CA ALA A 102 9.61 6.26 -0.96
C ALA A 102 9.69 4.73 -0.78
N GLY A 103 9.10 4.20 0.28
CA GLY A 103 9.09 2.76 0.55
C GLY A 103 8.41 1.96 -0.55
N THR A 104 7.23 2.38 -0.99
CA THR A 104 6.45 1.74 -2.06
C THR A 104 7.18 1.79 -3.40
N SER A 105 7.83 2.91 -3.74
CA SER A 105 8.71 3.03 -4.91
C SER A 105 9.84 2.00 -4.93
N ILE A 106 10.50 1.79 -3.77
CA ILE A 106 11.57 0.80 -3.62
C ILE A 106 11.03 -0.61 -3.84
N LYS A 107 9.87 -0.94 -3.25
CA LYS A 107 9.22 -2.26 -3.44
C LYS A 107 8.86 -2.50 -4.90
N GLU A 108 8.26 -1.52 -5.58
CA GLU A 108 7.94 -1.62 -7.00
C GLU A 108 9.20 -1.79 -7.86
N ASN A 109 10.28 -1.06 -7.58
CA ASN A 109 11.56 -1.25 -8.28
C ASN A 109 12.13 -2.65 -8.07
N ALA A 110 12.13 -3.14 -6.83
CA ALA A 110 12.56 -4.49 -6.49
C ALA A 110 11.74 -5.52 -7.28
N SER A 111 10.42 -5.38 -7.27
CA SER A 111 9.45 -6.24 -7.98
C SER A 111 9.57 -6.16 -9.50
N MET A 112 10.01 -5.03 -10.03
CA MET A 112 10.35 -4.85 -11.45
C MET A 112 11.76 -5.35 -11.81
N ASN A 113 12.50 -5.93 -10.86
CA ASN A 113 13.90 -6.30 -10.99
C ASN A 113 14.81 -5.13 -11.43
N ARG A 114 14.49 -3.91 -10.97
CA ARG A 114 15.29 -2.69 -11.15
C ARG A 114 16.17 -2.45 -9.92
N ASP A 115 17.01 -1.43 -9.97
CA ASP A 115 17.67 -0.92 -8.76
C ASP A 115 16.72 0.04 -8.04
N LEU A 116 16.88 0.17 -6.71
CA LEU A 116 15.89 0.86 -5.87
C LEU A 116 15.67 2.33 -6.22
N TRP A 117 16.66 3.00 -6.84
CA TRP A 117 16.62 4.43 -7.13
C TRP A 117 16.04 4.76 -8.50
N VAL A 118 15.74 3.77 -9.35
CA VAL A 118 15.44 3.99 -10.79
C VAL A 118 14.17 4.79 -11.02
N LYS A 119 13.10 4.44 -10.30
CA LYS A 119 11.80 5.10 -10.43
C LYS A 119 11.21 5.38 -9.04
N TRP A 120 10.86 6.63 -8.79
CA TRP A 120 10.11 7.04 -7.62
C TRP A 120 8.71 7.44 -8.05
N HIS A 121 7.75 7.35 -7.14
CA HIS A 121 6.41 7.85 -7.40
C HIS A 121 5.76 8.34 -6.11
N ILE A 122 4.77 9.22 -6.28
CA ILE A 122 3.82 9.60 -5.24
C ILE A 122 2.41 9.53 -5.83
N ASN A 123 1.47 9.03 -5.03
CA ASN A 123 0.07 8.96 -5.36
C ASN A 123 -0.69 10.04 -4.56
N ILE A 124 -1.57 10.81 -5.20
CA ILE A 124 -2.47 11.80 -4.58
C ILE A 124 -3.85 11.61 -5.19
N GLY A 125 -4.76 10.98 -4.44
CA GLY A 125 -6.05 10.53 -4.98
C GLY A 125 -5.85 9.67 -6.22
N PHE A 126 -6.46 10.02 -7.34
CA PHE A 126 -6.29 9.31 -8.62
C PHE A 126 -5.04 9.68 -9.42
N ASN A 127 -4.19 10.55 -8.88
CA ASN A 127 -3.03 11.09 -9.58
C ASN A 127 -1.78 10.33 -9.17
N ARG A 128 -1.03 9.82 -10.13
CA ARG A 128 0.30 9.25 -9.89
C ARG A 128 1.35 10.06 -10.63
N ILE A 129 2.33 10.56 -9.88
CA ILE A 129 3.46 11.30 -10.43
C ILE A 129 4.68 10.40 -10.30
N GLU A 130 5.29 10.02 -11.42
CA GLU A 130 6.49 9.18 -11.46
C GLU A 130 7.72 10.01 -11.84
N PHE A 131 8.82 9.77 -11.13
CA PHE A 131 10.12 10.38 -11.34
C PHE A 131 11.11 9.29 -11.77
N ASN A 132 11.57 9.33 -13.01
CA ASN A 132 12.63 8.44 -13.49
C ASN A 132 13.98 9.14 -13.34
N THR A 133 14.96 8.47 -12.73
CA THR A 133 16.25 9.06 -12.35
C THR A 133 17.43 8.59 -13.21
N ILE A 134 17.24 7.53 -14.00
CA ILE A 134 18.28 6.95 -14.85
C ILE A 134 18.28 7.61 -16.23
N ASP A 135 19.46 7.75 -16.83
CA ASP A 135 19.78 8.40 -18.11
C ASP A 135 19.48 9.91 -18.14
N LYS A 136 18.22 10.29 -17.99
CA LYS A 136 17.78 11.68 -17.90
C LYS A 136 16.59 11.77 -16.94
N PHE A 137 16.70 12.66 -15.96
CA PHE A 137 15.59 12.95 -15.07
C PHE A 137 14.34 13.31 -15.88
N SER A 138 13.26 12.57 -15.66
CA SER A 138 11.98 12.81 -16.32
C SER A 138 10.83 12.58 -15.36
N VAL A 139 9.81 13.43 -15.52
CA VAL A 139 8.57 13.36 -14.77
C VAL A 139 7.49 12.87 -15.72
N SER A 140 6.74 11.86 -15.30
CA SER A 140 5.57 11.38 -16.03
C SER A 140 4.36 11.33 -15.11
N TYR A 141 3.25 11.83 -15.61
CA TYR A 141 1.96 11.77 -14.95
C TYR A 141 1.17 10.57 -15.46
N LYS A 142 0.51 9.86 -14.53
CA LYS A 142 -0.43 8.79 -14.82
C LYS A 142 -1.72 8.96 -14.04
N VAL A 143 -2.82 8.61 -14.67
CA VAL A 143 -4.14 8.51 -14.05
C VAL A 143 -4.34 7.09 -13.53
N MET A 144 -4.87 6.99 -12.32
CA MET A 144 -5.30 5.75 -11.68
C MET A 144 -6.82 5.62 -11.87
N PRO A 145 -7.30 4.78 -12.81
CA PRO A 145 -8.66 4.84 -13.34
C PRO A 145 -9.74 4.36 -12.34
N VAL A 146 -9.46 3.35 -11.53
CA VAL A 146 -10.35 2.91 -10.45
C VAL A 146 -10.48 4.04 -9.43
N SER A 147 -9.35 4.55 -8.94
CA SER A 147 -9.33 5.69 -8.02
C SER A 147 -10.05 6.92 -8.60
N LEU A 148 -9.92 7.18 -9.91
CA LEU A 148 -10.60 8.31 -10.58
C LEU A 148 -12.12 8.14 -10.57
N ILE A 149 -12.63 6.94 -10.87
CA ILE A 149 -14.07 6.67 -10.90
C ILE A 149 -14.66 6.87 -9.50
N TYR A 150 -14.02 6.31 -8.47
CA TYR A 150 -14.44 6.46 -7.08
C TYR A 150 -14.40 7.91 -6.62
N THR A 151 -13.30 8.62 -6.90
CA THR A 151 -13.17 10.04 -6.57
C THR A 151 -14.22 10.89 -7.29
N ALA A 152 -14.50 10.61 -8.56
CA ALA A 152 -15.50 11.35 -9.33
C ALA A 152 -16.90 11.16 -8.73
N ASP A 153 -17.27 9.93 -8.36
CA ASP A 153 -18.53 9.65 -7.66
C ASP A 153 -18.61 10.41 -6.32
N ALA A 154 -17.51 10.44 -5.54
CA ALA A 154 -17.44 11.19 -4.29
C ALA A 154 -17.71 12.69 -4.47
N PHE A 155 -17.18 13.32 -5.53
CA PHE A 155 -17.46 14.74 -5.85
C PHE A 155 -18.94 15.03 -6.14
N PHE A 156 -19.75 14.02 -6.51
CA PHE A 156 -21.19 14.19 -6.71
C PHE A 156 -22.01 13.92 -5.44
N ARG A 157 -21.44 13.26 -4.43
CA ARG A 157 -22.16 12.78 -3.24
C ARG A 157 -21.78 13.49 -1.94
N TYR A 158 -20.56 13.97 -1.85
CA TYR A 158 -19.96 14.44 -0.60
C TYR A 158 -19.32 15.82 -0.75
N ASP A 159 -19.14 16.50 0.37
CA ASP A 159 -18.52 17.82 0.41
C ASP A 159 -16.99 17.70 0.41
N PHE A 160 -16.34 18.16 -0.65
CA PHE A 160 -14.88 18.11 -0.73
C PHE A 160 -14.21 19.01 0.32
N ASN A 161 -13.40 18.40 1.19
CA ASN A 161 -12.68 19.07 2.26
C ASN A 161 -11.26 19.43 1.80
N LEU A 162 -11.12 20.56 1.11
CA LEU A 162 -9.83 21.03 0.61
C LEU A 162 -8.79 21.21 1.72
N GLN A 163 -9.21 21.71 2.89
CA GLN A 163 -8.28 21.98 4.00
C GLN A 163 -7.62 20.71 4.50
N ASN A 164 -8.41 19.68 4.83
CA ASN A 164 -7.85 18.42 5.32
C ASN A 164 -7.16 17.67 4.19
N SER A 165 -7.65 17.78 2.95
CA SER A 165 -6.97 17.19 1.79
C SER A 165 -5.55 17.73 1.61
N LEU A 166 -5.36 19.04 1.78
CA LEU A 166 -4.04 19.68 1.72
C LEU A 166 -3.18 19.36 2.93
N ARG A 167 -3.77 19.13 4.11
CA ARG A 167 -3.03 18.76 5.33
C ARG A 167 -2.46 17.34 5.26
N THR A 168 -3.23 16.42 4.70
CA THR A 168 -2.88 14.99 4.67
C THR A 168 -2.21 14.55 3.37
N GLY A 169 -2.47 15.29 2.28
CA GLY A 169 -2.08 14.89 0.93
C GLY A 169 -2.98 13.79 0.34
N GLU A 170 -4.11 13.48 0.97
CA GLU A 170 -5.16 12.59 0.43
C GLU A 170 -6.39 13.39 0.02
N PHE A 171 -7.25 12.87 -0.86
CA PHE A 171 -8.55 13.52 -1.08
C PHE A 171 -9.50 13.17 0.04
N ILE A 172 -9.95 14.19 0.76
CA ILE A 172 -10.84 14.08 1.90
C ILE A 172 -12.18 14.72 1.55
N PHE A 173 -13.24 13.99 1.83
CA PHE A 173 -14.62 14.43 1.71
C PHE A 173 -15.30 14.35 3.07
N ASN A 174 -16.34 15.16 3.27
CA ASN A 174 -17.19 15.11 4.45
C ASN A 174 -18.64 14.81 4.06
N THR A 175 -19.38 14.20 4.97
CA THR A 175 -20.83 14.00 4.85
C THR A 175 -21.50 14.24 6.20
N PRO A 176 -22.79 14.64 6.26
CA PRO A 176 -23.53 14.68 7.51
C PRO A 176 -23.64 13.31 8.19
N LEU A 177 -23.76 12.24 7.41
CA LEU A 177 -23.89 10.84 7.85
C LEU A 177 -23.30 9.90 6.79
N ILE A 178 -22.62 8.83 7.20
CA ILE A 178 -22.24 7.71 6.33
C ILE A 178 -23.27 6.59 6.56
N ASN A 179 -24.33 6.58 5.76
CA ASN A 179 -25.30 5.48 5.80
C ASN A 179 -24.74 4.26 5.06
N ASP A 180 -24.28 3.25 5.78
CA ASP A 180 -24.28 1.88 5.24
C ASP A 180 -25.66 1.24 5.42
N LYS A 181 -25.97 0.26 4.58
CA LYS A 181 -27.32 -0.34 4.45
C LYS A 181 -27.83 -1.07 5.70
N GLU A 182 -27.09 -1.06 6.81
CA GLU A 182 -27.34 -1.89 7.99
C GLU A 182 -27.44 -1.13 9.34
N ASN A 183 -27.70 0.19 9.36
CA ASN A 183 -27.79 0.99 10.61
C ASN A 183 -26.54 0.89 11.50
N ILE A 184 -25.35 0.89 10.89
CA ILE A 184 -24.08 1.02 11.60
C ILE A 184 -23.64 2.47 11.41
N ASP A 185 -23.45 3.20 12.50
CA ASP A 185 -22.86 4.55 12.46
C ASP A 185 -21.38 4.38 12.09
N ILE A 186 -21.03 4.73 10.85
CA ILE A 186 -19.65 4.65 10.36
C ILE A 186 -19.06 6.05 10.41
N GLU A 187 -18.05 6.26 11.25
CA GLU A 187 -17.45 7.60 11.46
C GLU A 187 -16.61 8.06 10.25
N ALA A 188 -15.98 7.12 9.55
CA ALA A 188 -15.19 7.35 8.34
C ALA A 188 -15.09 6.10 7.45
N SER A 189 -14.71 6.30 6.19
CA SER A 189 -14.45 5.19 5.28
C SER A 189 -13.40 5.55 4.22
N THR A 190 -12.48 4.62 4.00
CA THR A 190 -11.45 4.70 2.98
C THR A 190 -11.86 3.96 1.71
N TYR A 191 -11.77 4.66 0.58
CA TYR A 191 -12.04 4.13 -0.76
C TYR A 191 -10.84 4.32 -1.69
N PRO A 192 -10.82 3.65 -2.86
CA PRO A 192 -9.86 3.96 -3.91
C PRO A 192 -9.78 5.46 -4.23
N GLY A 193 -8.67 6.10 -3.86
CA GLY A 193 -8.38 7.49 -4.20
C GLY A 193 -9.00 8.56 -3.29
N TYR A 194 -9.83 8.22 -2.30
CA TYR A 194 -10.35 9.21 -1.35
C TYR A 194 -10.73 8.61 0.01
N ILE A 195 -10.92 9.48 0.98
CA ILE A 195 -11.45 9.16 2.31
C ILE A 195 -12.67 10.04 2.54
N VAL A 196 -13.73 9.50 3.14
CA VAL A 196 -14.90 10.26 3.57
C VAL A 196 -15.03 10.18 5.09
N PHE A 197 -15.36 11.30 5.72
CA PHE A 197 -15.62 11.40 7.15
C PHE A 197 -17.01 11.94 7.40
N GLU A 198 -17.62 11.52 8.51
CA GLU A 198 -18.72 12.30 9.06
C GLU A 198 -18.23 13.66 9.55
N ASN A 199 -19.11 14.65 9.45
CA ASN A 199 -18.77 16.05 9.69
C ASN A 199 -18.18 16.31 11.09
N GLU A 200 -18.58 15.52 12.08
CA GLU A 200 -18.12 15.64 13.46
C GLU A 200 -16.70 15.09 13.67
N PHE A 201 -16.31 14.05 12.94
CA PHE A 201 -14.99 13.41 13.08
C PHE A 201 -13.94 13.87 12.07
N LYS A 202 -14.28 14.76 11.13
CA LYS A 202 -13.34 15.22 10.07
C LYS A 202 -12.00 15.80 10.55
N ASN A 203 -11.90 16.21 11.82
CA ASN A 203 -10.69 16.75 12.43
C ASN A 203 -10.12 15.85 13.54
N ASP A 204 -10.70 14.66 13.77
CA ASP A 204 -10.15 13.68 14.68
C ASP A 204 -8.88 13.09 14.07
N ILE A 205 -7.73 13.45 14.64
CA ILE A 205 -6.42 13.02 14.12
C ILE A 205 -6.23 11.52 14.23
N LYS A 206 -6.82 10.85 15.24
CA LYS A 206 -6.72 9.40 15.37
C LYS A 206 -7.49 8.73 14.26
N LEU A 207 -8.75 9.11 14.04
CA LEU A 207 -9.56 8.55 12.96
C LEU A 207 -8.95 8.87 11.59
N VAL A 208 -8.47 10.10 11.38
CA VAL A 208 -7.78 10.45 10.13
C VAL A 208 -6.50 9.62 9.93
N SER A 209 -5.75 9.34 11.00
CA SER A 209 -4.58 8.47 10.91
C SER A 209 -4.99 7.04 10.56
N HIS A 210 -6.07 6.53 11.17
CA HIS A 210 -6.63 5.21 10.92
C HIS A 210 -6.93 5.03 9.42
N GLU A 211 -7.72 5.94 8.85
CA GLU A 211 -8.09 5.91 7.43
C GLU A 211 -6.89 6.03 6.47
N ILE A 212 -5.89 6.84 6.84
CA ILE A 212 -4.69 6.96 6.01
C ILE A 212 -3.83 5.69 6.05
N ILE A 213 -3.86 4.91 7.13
CA ILE A 213 -3.21 3.60 7.16
C ILE A 213 -3.84 2.68 6.11
N HIS A 214 -5.15 2.70 5.91
CA HIS A 214 -5.79 1.94 4.82
C HIS A 214 -5.34 2.40 3.42
N GLN A 215 -5.13 3.70 3.21
CA GLN A 215 -4.51 4.18 1.95
C GLN A 215 -3.07 3.66 1.80
N TYR A 216 -2.30 3.57 2.88
CA TYR A 216 -0.93 3.03 2.85
C TYR A 216 -0.90 1.52 2.62
N GLN A 217 -1.82 0.77 3.21
CA GLN A 217 -2.02 -0.65 2.92
C GLN A 217 -2.34 -0.86 1.44
N ASN A 218 -3.20 -0.01 0.87
CA ASN A 218 -3.48 -0.05 -0.55
C ASN A 218 -2.21 0.18 -1.39
N ASN A 219 -1.42 1.20 -1.04
CA ASN A 219 -0.14 1.46 -1.70
C ASN A 219 0.88 0.32 -1.53
N ASP A 220 0.87 -0.40 -0.40
CA ASP A 220 1.74 -1.56 -0.18
C ASP A 220 1.48 -2.71 -1.17
N PHE A 221 0.23 -2.83 -1.65
CA PHE A 221 -0.17 -3.83 -2.63
C PHE A 221 0.16 -3.44 -4.08
N THR A 222 0.61 -2.21 -4.36
CA THR A 222 0.92 -1.81 -5.75
C THR A 222 2.03 -2.65 -6.39
N ILE A 223 2.84 -3.34 -5.59
CA ILE A 223 3.79 -4.36 -6.04
C ILE A 223 3.17 -5.38 -6.99
N PHE A 224 1.90 -5.75 -6.79
CA PHE A 224 1.22 -6.74 -7.63
C PHE A 224 0.93 -6.24 -9.04
N ASN A 225 0.84 -4.92 -9.25
CA ASN A 225 0.70 -4.34 -10.60
C ASN A 225 1.90 -4.72 -11.48
N THR A 226 3.08 -4.87 -10.88
CA THR A 226 4.32 -5.22 -11.60
C THR A 226 4.30 -6.62 -12.22
N TYR A 227 3.44 -7.53 -11.74
CA TYR A 227 3.38 -8.91 -12.23
C TYR A 227 2.81 -8.98 -13.65
N TYR A 228 2.02 -7.96 -14.01
CA TYR A 228 1.39 -7.84 -15.32
C TYR A 228 2.21 -6.99 -16.30
N GLN A 229 3.38 -6.49 -15.91
CA GLN A 229 4.15 -5.58 -16.75
C GLN A 229 4.58 -6.23 -18.07
N LYS A 230 5.12 -7.46 -18.03
CA LYS A 230 5.55 -8.18 -19.25
C LYS A 230 4.40 -8.40 -20.25
N PRO A 231 3.23 -8.94 -19.86
CA PRO A 231 2.13 -9.08 -20.81
C PRO A 231 1.62 -7.72 -21.32
N LEU A 232 1.56 -6.68 -20.46
CA LEU A 232 1.17 -5.33 -20.89
C LEU A 232 2.12 -4.74 -21.94
N ILE A 233 3.45 -4.85 -21.75
CA ILE A 233 4.43 -4.39 -22.72
C ILE A 233 4.27 -5.14 -24.05
N LYS A 234 4.19 -6.47 -24.02
CA LYS A 234 4.02 -7.29 -25.23
C LYS A 234 2.78 -6.91 -26.03
N TRP A 235 1.71 -6.50 -25.34
CA TRP A 235 0.49 -6.04 -25.98
C TRP A 235 0.63 -4.61 -26.54
N SER A 236 1.28 -3.74 -25.76
CA SER A 236 1.67 -2.37 -26.13
C SER A 236 2.41 -2.32 -27.46
N ASP A 237 3.38 -3.21 -27.65
CA ASP A 237 4.23 -3.25 -28.85
C ASP A 237 3.45 -3.57 -30.13
N LYS A 238 2.27 -4.19 -29.99
CA LYS A 238 1.40 -4.58 -31.12
C LYS A 238 0.26 -3.61 -31.37
N ASN A 239 -0.04 -2.69 -30.45
CA ASN A 239 -1.23 -1.85 -30.54
C ASN A 239 -0.97 -0.42 -30.03
N LYS A 240 -1.11 0.56 -30.93
CA LYS A 240 -0.88 1.99 -30.64
C LYS A 240 -1.79 2.53 -29.52
N THR A 241 -3.04 2.08 -29.47
CA THR A 241 -4.00 2.48 -28.42
C THR A 241 -3.56 1.95 -27.07
N ILE A 242 -3.16 0.68 -26.99
CA ILE A 242 -2.65 0.09 -25.74
C ILE A 242 -1.36 0.78 -25.30
N ASN A 243 -0.49 1.14 -26.24
CA ASN A 243 0.70 1.91 -25.94
C ASN A 243 0.41 3.30 -25.40
N TRP A 244 -0.59 3.98 -25.97
CA TRP A 244 -1.08 5.25 -25.45
C TRP A 244 -1.65 5.09 -24.03
N LEU A 245 -2.50 4.08 -23.80
CA LEU A 245 -3.07 3.78 -22.48
C LEU A 245 -1.96 3.49 -21.46
N ASN A 246 -1.00 2.63 -21.76
CA ASN A 246 0.11 2.30 -20.86
C ASN A 246 1.00 3.50 -20.50
N ARG A 247 1.04 4.54 -21.35
CA ARG A 247 1.78 5.77 -21.08
C ARG A 247 1.06 6.65 -20.04
N TYR A 248 -0.25 6.79 -20.14
CA TYR A 248 -1.03 7.75 -19.33
C TYR A 248 -1.85 7.11 -18.21
N ILE A 249 -2.03 5.79 -18.22
CA ILE A 249 -2.81 5.05 -17.24
C ILE A 249 -1.86 4.19 -16.41
N TYR A 250 -2.09 4.21 -15.10
CA TYR A 250 -1.51 3.26 -14.17
C TYR A 250 -2.56 2.20 -13.83
N PRO A 251 -2.35 0.92 -14.21
CA PRO A 251 -3.32 -0.12 -13.92
C PRO A 251 -3.34 -0.44 -12.43
N GLU A 252 -4.55 -0.53 -11.86
CA GLU A 252 -4.76 -0.79 -10.43
C GLU A 252 -5.15 -2.25 -10.17
N PHE A 253 -4.38 -3.18 -10.74
CA PHE A 253 -4.62 -4.63 -10.60
C PHE A 253 -4.45 -5.15 -9.17
N HIS A 254 -3.72 -4.43 -8.33
CA HIS A 254 -3.57 -4.73 -6.91
C HIS A 254 -4.91 -4.85 -6.17
N TYR A 255 -5.97 -4.15 -6.60
CA TYR A 255 -7.31 -4.33 -6.03
C TYR A 255 -7.90 -5.73 -6.23
N PHE A 256 -7.48 -6.46 -7.27
CA PHE A 256 -7.88 -7.86 -7.46
C PHE A 256 -7.29 -8.81 -6.42
N ILE A 257 -6.32 -8.35 -5.63
CA ILE A 257 -5.74 -9.12 -4.54
C ILE A 257 -6.21 -8.52 -3.22
N LEU A 258 -6.08 -7.20 -3.06
CA LEU A 258 -6.40 -6.51 -1.81
C LEU A 258 -7.86 -6.70 -1.38
N ARG A 259 -8.83 -6.49 -2.29
CA ARG A 259 -10.25 -6.57 -1.90
C ARG A 259 -10.66 -7.99 -1.52
N PRO A 260 -10.32 -9.05 -2.29
CA PRO A 260 -10.57 -10.41 -1.85
C PRO A 260 -9.88 -10.77 -0.53
N THR A 261 -8.62 -10.36 -0.31
CA THR A 261 -7.94 -10.64 0.96
C THR A 261 -8.63 -9.96 2.14
N TYR A 262 -9.05 -8.70 1.97
CA TYR A 262 -9.82 -7.98 3.00
C TYR A 262 -11.13 -8.70 3.33
N LEU A 263 -11.90 -9.07 2.30
CA LEU A 263 -13.18 -9.77 2.48
C LEU A 263 -13.00 -11.15 3.15
N ILE A 264 -11.90 -11.86 2.87
CA ILE A 264 -11.62 -13.13 3.52
C ILE A 264 -11.34 -12.91 5.01
N GLU A 265 -10.47 -11.95 5.35
CA GLU A 265 -10.15 -11.61 6.74
C GLU A 265 -11.41 -11.17 7.51
N GLU A 266 -12.22 -10.28 6.93
CA GLU A 266 -13.48 -9.79 7.50
C GLU A 266 -14.48 -10.92 7.77
N ASN A 267 -14.65 -11.87 6.84
CA ASN A 267 -15.55 -13.01 7.03
C ASN A 267 -15.06 -14.00 8.09
N THR A 268 -13.77 -13.98 8.44
CA THR A 268 -13.17 -14.87 9.44
C THR A 268 -12.97 -14.21 10.81
N ALA A 269 -13.17 -12.90 10.90
CA ALA A 269 -13.01 -12.10 12.09
C ALA A 269 -14.20 -12.28 13.05
N ASN A 270 -13.95 -12.41 14.37
CA ASN A 270 -15.02 -12.44 15.38
C ASN A 270 -15.29 -11.03 15.94
N SER A 271 -14.31 -10.14 15.86
CA SER A 271 -14.40 -8.73 16.24
C SER A 271 -13.84 -7.84 15.12
N TYR A 272 -14.19 -6.56 15.10
CA TYR A 272 -13.73 -5.60 14.07
C TYR A 272 -12.20 -5.63 13.90
N TYR A 273 -11.46 -5.59 15.02
CA TYR A 273 -10.00 -5.60 15.04
C TYR A 273 -9.39 -7.00 14.95
N ASP A 274 -10.16 -8.07 14.79
CA ASP A 274 -9.58 -9.38 14.46
C ASP A 274 -9.14 -9.44 12.98
N ASN A 275 -9.72 -8.57 12.13
CA ASN A 275 -9.29 -8.41 10.75
C ASN A 275 -7.89 -7.78 10.70
N PHE A 276 -6.93 -8.40 10.01
CA PHE A 276 -5.56 -7.90 9.93
C PHE A 276 -5.45 -6.42 9.49
N PHE A 277 -6.26 -5.99 8.52
CA PHE A 277 -6.22 -4.63 7.98
C PHE A 277 -6.69 -3.61 9.01
N GLU A 278 -7.80 -3.91 9.70
CA GLU A 278 -8.34 -3.09 10.79
C GLU A 278 -7.42 -3.10 12.01
N HIS A 279 -6.84 -4.25 12.34
CA HIS A 279 -5.87 -4.38 13.42
C HIS A 279 -4.63 -3.52 13.18
N GLU A 280 -4.09 -3.54 11.97
CA GLU A 280 -2.93 -2.71 11.64
C GLU A 280 -3.29 -1.22 11.67
N ALA A 281 -4.43 -0.82 11.09
CA ALA A 281 -4.90 0.56 11.13
C ALA A 281 -5.11 1.05 12.56
N GLY A 282 -5.75 0.24 13.39
CA GLY A 282 -6.00 0.55 14.79
C GLY A 282 -4.74 0.57 15.65
N TYR A 283 -3.75 -0.29 15.35
CA TYR A 283 -2.46 -0.30 16.04
C TYR A 283 -1.68 1.01 15.87
N TYR A 284 -1.65 1.57 14.65
CA TYR A 284 -0.93 2.81 14.39
C TYR A 284 -1.74 4.06 14.74
N SER A 285 -3.07 3.98 14.77
CA SER A 285 -3.94 5.12 15.13
C SER A 285 -4.32 5.17 16.61
N ASN A 286 -3.99 4.13 17.39
CA ASN A 286 -4.38 3.99 18.80
C ASN A 286 -5.92 4.00 18.98
N THR A 287 -6.61 3.24 18.11
CA THR A 287 -8.05 2.98 18.20
C THR A 287 -8.37 1.56 18.68
N ILE A 288 -7.34 0.76 18.97
CA ILE A 288 -7.45 -0.55 19.64
C ILE A 288 -7.20 -0.33 21.14
N ASP A 289 -8.15 -0.74 21.97
CA ASP A 289 -8.04 -0.76 23.43
C ASP A 289 -7.46 -2.09 23.95
#